data_AF-A0A651EZY6-F1
#
_entry.id   AF-A0A651EZY6-F1
#
_cell.length_a   1.000
_cell.length_b   1.000
_cell.length_c   1.000
_cell.angle_alpha   90.00
_cell.angle_beta   90.00
_cell.angle_gamma   90.00
#
_symmetry.space_group_name_H-M   'P 1'
#
loop_
_entity.id
_entity.type
_entity.pdbx_description
1 polymer ?
#
loop_
_entity_poly.entity_id
_entity_poly.type
_entity_poly.pdbx_seq_one_letter_code
_entity_poly.pdbx_strand_id
1 'polypeptide(L)'
;MERVRRFADELRADQAAAYLRAHGVAAEVVGHHTQRLLGMGHLRNPWMGFDVVVQRGGREQAELLLEEMERSTPQFEEGWEDEASRVDLSMLDESLHAVSCPECGEGLALDATVEACPVCGESVDVVELVVQAHGPEALDGEVASVARAPHRETREEMACGECGSDLSGLPVRGRCPGCGALFDKQEMRRRRNR
;
A
#
# COMPACT_ATOMS: atom_id res chain seq x y z
N MET A 1 -9.83 26.55 17.95
CA MET A 1 -9.44 25.78 16.77
C MET A 1 -9.15 26.75 15.65
N GLU A 2 -8.03 26.59 14.97
CA GLU A 2 -7.59 27.39 13.84
C GLU A 2 -7.41 26.47 12.63
N ARG A 3 -7.93 26.85 11.46
CA ARG A 3 -7.74 26.07 10.23
C ARG A 3 -6.31 26.27 9.72
N VAL A 4 -5.63 25.17 9.46
CA VAL A 4 -4.26 25.14 8.92
C VAL A 4 -4.30 24.95 7.41
N ARG A 5 -4.92 23.87 6.94
CA ARG A 5 -4.95 23.50 5.52
C ARG A 5 -6.26 22.79 5.17
N ARG A 6 -6.67 22.90 3.91
CA ARG A 6 -7.81 22.19 3.35
C ARG A 6 -7.32 21.15 2.35
N PHE A 7 -7.82 19.92 2.46
CA PHE A 7 -7.55 18.83 1.55
C PHE A 7 -8.80 18.48 0.74
N ALA A 8 -8.60 18.01 -0.50
CA ALA A 8 -9.71 17.56 -1.36
C ALA A 8 -10.18 16.13 -1.02
N ASP A 9 -9.37 15.40 -0.27
CA ASP A 9 -9.54 13.99 0.03
C ASP A 9 -9.45 13.75 1.54
N GLU A 10 -10.31 12.87 2.05
CA GLU A 10 -10.42 12.56 3.49
C GLU A 10 -9.17 11.87 4.01
N LEU A 11 -8.68 10.87 3.26
CA LEU A 11 -7.52 10.08 3.64
C LEU A 11 -6.28 10.98 3.79
N ARG A 12 -6.07 11.93 2.86
CA ARG A 12 -4.99 12.92 2.99
C ARG A 12 -5.16 13.82 4.21
N ALA A 13 -6.38 14.26 4.53
CA ALA A 13 -6.63 15.09 5.71
C ALA A 13 -6.35 14.32 7.01
N ASP A 14 -6.76 13.05 7.07
CA ASP A 14 -6.49 12.17 8.21
C ASP A 14 -5.01 11.86 8.37
N GLN A 15 -4.31 11.58 7.27
CA GLN A 15 -2.85 11.42 7.27
C GLN A 15 -2.15 12.67 7.80
N ALA A 16 -2.54 13.86 7.32
CA ALA A 16 -2.03 15.13 7.79
C ALA A 16 -2.28 15.35 9.29
N ALA A 17 -3.50 15.11 9.77
CA ALA A 17 -3.84 15.24 11.19
C ALA A 17 -3.12 14.20 12.06
N ALA A 18 -2.93 12.97 11.58
CA ALA A 18 -2.16 11.93 12.27
C ALA A 18 -0.67 12.32 12.36
N TYR A 19 -0.08 12.82 11.27
CA TYR A 19 1.30 13.30 11.23
C TYR A 19 1.53 14.45 12.24
N LEU A 20 0.63 15.42 12.27
CA LEU A 20 0.68 16.52 13.24
C LEU A 20 0.59 16.02 14.69
N ARG A 21 -0.33 15.10 14.98
CA ARG A 21 -0.46 14.51 16.33
C ARG A 21 0.77 13.73 16.75
N ALA A 22 1.41 13.01 15.82
CA ALA A 22 2.66 12.29 16.09
C ALA A 22 3.81 13.23 16.48
N HIS A 23 3.77 14.49 16.04
CA HIS A 23 4.75 15.54 16.37
C HIS A 23 4.28 16.48 17.50
N GLY A 24 3.29 16.05 18.29
CA GLY A 24 2.82 16.79 19.47
C GLY A 24 1.88 17.94 19.18
N VAL A 25 1.44 18.13 17.93
CA VAL A 25 0.44 19.15 17.57
C VAL A 25 -0.96 18.54 17.62
N ALA A 26 -1.79 19.02 18.56
CA ALA A 26 -3.18 18.58 18.68
C ALA A 26 -3.99 19.05 17.44
N ALA A 27 -4.25 18.12 16.53
CA ALA A 27 -4.93 18.34 15.26
C ALA A 27 -6.17 17.43 15.11
N GLU A 28 -7.19 17.97 14.46
CA GLU A 28 -8.44 17.27 14.13
C GLU A 28 -8.85 17.58 12.68
N VAL A 29 -9.60 16.67 12.05
CA VAL A 29 -10.17 16.88 10.72
C VAL A 29 -11.64 17.28 10.87
N VAL A 30 -12.02 18.39 10.23
CA VAL A 30 -13.38 18.93 10.21
C VAL A 30 -13.83 19.06 8.76
N GLY A 31 -14.98 18.49 8.41
CA GLY A 31 -15.49 18.51 7.02
C GLY A 31 -16.58 17.50 6.72
N HIS A 32 -16.79 16.53 7.61
CA HIS A 32 -17.65 15.38 7.35
C HIS A 32 -19.17 15.65 7.53
N HIS A 33 -19.57 16.65 8.32
CA HIS A 33 -20.94 16.65 8.84
C HIS A 33 -22.00 17.16 7.85
N THR A 34 -21.69 18.16 7.04
CA THR A 34 -22.66 18.76 6.10
C THR A 34 -22.89 17.90 4.85
N GLN A 35 -21.86 17.22 4.34
CA GLN A 35 -21.98 16.33 3.18
C GLN A 35 -22.81 15.08 3.48
N ARG A 36 -22.62 14.45 4.64
CA ARG A 36 -23.38 13.24 5.04
C ARG A 36 -24.87 13.54 5.22
N LEU A 37 -25.21 14.73 5.70
CA LEU A 37 -26.61 15.15 5.89
C LEU A 37 -27.36 15.44 4.58
N LEU A 38 -26.66 15.82 3.52
CA LEU A 38 -27.28 16.19 2.25
C LEU A 38 -27.34 15.05 1.23
N GLY A 39 -26.84 13.85 1.56
CA GLY A 39 -26.82 12.71 0.64
C GLY A 39 -25.98 12.95 -0.63
N MET A 40 -25.11 13.96 -0.63
CA MET A 40 -24.29 14.38 -1.77
C MET A 40 -22.85 13.85 -1.68
N GLY A 41 -22.63 12.71 -1.02
CA GLY A 41 -21.29 12.16 -0.80
C GLY A 41 -20.49 11.86 -2.08
N HIS A 42 -21.16 11.82 -3.24
CA HIS A 42 -20.56 11.48 -4.54
C HIS A 42 -20.25 12.71 -5.40
N LEU A 43 -20.74 13.90 -5.04
CA LEU A 43 -20.49 15.11 -5.81
C LEU A 43 -19.19 15.76 -5.33
N ARG A 44 -18.11 15.56 -6.10
CA ARG A 44 -16.83 16.29 -5.96
C ARG A 44 -17.04 17.77 -6.25
N ASN A 45 -17.55 18.50 -5.28
CA ASN A 45 -17.63 19.95 -5.37
C ASN A 45 -16.30 20.54 -4.86
N PRO A 46 -15.50 21.25 -5.67
CA PRO A 46 -14.16 21.74 -5.29
C PRO A 46 -14.15 22.70 -4.09
N TRP A 47 -15.33 23.19 -3.70
CA TRP A 47 -15.52 24.06 -2.53
C TRP A 47 -15.69 23.27 -1.24
N MET A 48 -16.00 21.98 -1.33
CA MET A 48 -16.16 21.07 -0.20
C MET A 48 -14.89 20.23 -0.05
N GLY A 49 -14.09 20.57 0.96
CA GLY A 49 -12.89 19.83 1.33
C GLY A 49 -12.83 19.59 2.83
N PHE A 50 -11.84 18.82 3.24
CA PHE A 50 -11.58 18.44 4.62
C PHE A 50 -10.58 19.44 5.22
N ASP A 51 -11.03 20.19 6.22
CA ASP A 51 -10.21 21.18 6.90
C ASP A 51 -9.47 20.52 8.06
N VAL A 52 -8.14 20.58 8.05
CA VAL A 52 -7.32 20.22 9.22
C VAL A 52 -7.25 21.44 10.12
N VAL A 53 -7.72 21.27 11.36
CA VAL A 53 -7.76 22.31 12.39
C VAL A 53 -6.88 21.94 13.58
N VAL A 54 -6.25 22.94 14.19
CA VAL A 54 -5.36 22.78 15.35
C VAL A 54 -5.78 23.68 16.51
N GLN A 55 -5.25 23.42 17.70
CA GLN A 55 -5.42 24.33 18.85
C GLN A 55 -4.82 25.72 18.57
N ARG A 56 -5.35 26.76 19.24
CA ARG A 56 -4.89 28.15 19.06
C ARG A 56 -3.39 28.26 19.36
N GLY A 57 -2.65 28.92 18.47
CA GLY A 57 -1.20 29.12 18.60
C GLY A 57 -0.35 27.98 18.04
N GLY A 58 -0.95 26.87 17.61
CA GLY A 58 -0.24 25.76 16.96
C GLY A 58 -0.12 25.89 15.43
N ARG A 59 -0.67 26.96 14.84
CA ARG A 59 -0.80 27.10 13.39
C ARG A 59 0.54 27.11 12.65
N GLU A 60 1.47 27.96 13.06
CA GLU A 60 2.76 28.12 12.39
C GLU A 60 3.58 26.82 12.42
N GLN A 61 3.64 26.16 13.59
CA GLN A 61 4.28 24.86 13.72
C GLN A 61 3.60 23.79 12.86
N ALA A 62 2.27 23.80 12.78
CA ALA A 62 1.53 22.86 11.94
C ALA A 62 1.81 23.07 10.44
N GLU A 63 1.90 24.32 9.98
CA GLU A 63 2.23 24.63 8.58
C GLU A 63 3.63 24.09 8.21
N LEU A 64 4.63 24.31 9.06
CA LEU A 64 6.00 23.79 8.86
C LEU A 64 6.05 22.26 8.78
N LEU A 65 5.34 21.57 9.69
CA LEU A 65 5.27 20.10 9.70
C LEU A 65 4.55 19.54 8.46
N LEU A 66 3.50 20.21 7.98
CA LEU A 66 2.81 19.78 6.76
C LEU A 66 3.67 19.97 5.51
N GLU A 67 4.48 21.03 5.44
CA GLU A 67 5.47 21.21 4.37
C GLU A 67 6.60 20.18 4.43
N GLU A 68 7.02 19.77 5.63
CA GLU A 68 7.96 18.66 5.80
C GLU A 68 7.36 17.34 5.32
N MET A 69 6.12 17.04 5.73
CA MET A 69 5.39 15.85 5.29
C MET A 69 5.30 15.78 3.77
N GLU A 70 4.92 16.88 3.10
CA GLU A 70 4.82 16.94 1.64
C GLU A 70 6.17 16.72 0.94
N ARG A 71 7.27 17.26 1.49
CA ARG A 71 8.63 17.01 0.97
C ARG A 71 9.12 15.59 1.20
N SER A 72 8.69 14.95 2.29
CA SER A 72 9.06 13.58 2.63
C SER A 72 8.20 12.52 1.94
N THR A 73 7.06 12.91 1.38
CA THR A 73 6.18 12.01 0.65
C THR A 73 6.88 11.61 -0.65
N PRO A 74 7.11 10.30 -0.91
CA PRO A 74 7.70 9.86 -2.16
C PRO A 74 6.88 10.41 -3.32
N GLN A 75 7.50 11.21 -4.18
CA GLN A 75 6.89 11.58 -5.45
C GLN A 75 7.09 10.39 -6.36
N PHE A 76 6.01 9.65 -6.62
CA PHE A 76 6.02 8.67 -7.71
C PHE A 76 6.06 9.46 -9.01
N GLU A 77 6.99 9.12 -9.90
CA GLU A 77 7.06 9.73 -11.23
C GLU A 77 5.77 9.40 -11.99
N GLU A 78 5.23 10.38 -12.70
CA GLU A 78 4.06 10.19 -13.55
C GLU A 78 4.40 9.17 -14.65
N GLY A 79 3.66 8.04 -14.68
CA GLY A 79 3.97 6.89 -15.55
C GLY A 79 4.67 5.71 -14.84
N TRP A 80 4.98 5.82 -13.54
CA TRP A 80 5.54 4.68 -12.80
C TRP A 80 4.58 3.47 -12.76
N GLU A 81 3.27 3.70 -12.79
CA GLU A 81 2.28 2.62 -12.88
C GLU A 81 2.36 1.91 -14.24
N ASP A 82 2.60 2.65 -15.33
CA ASP A 82 2.72 2.06 -16.67
C ASP A 82 4.01 1.24 -16.82
N GLU A 83 5.10 1.68 -16.18
CA GLU A 83 6.36 0.93 -16.17
C GLU A 83 6.32 -0.25 -15.20
N ALA A 84 5.74 -0.10 -14.01
CA ALA A 84 5.64 -1.17 -13.01
C ALA A 84 4.62 -2.26 -13.39
N SER A 85 3.65 -1.94 -14.25
CA SER A 85 2.65 -2.91 -14.74
C SER A 85 3.17 -3.76 -15.90
N ARG A 86 4.32 -3.41 -16.50
CA ARG A 86 4.93 -4.22 -17.56
C ARG A 86 5.66 -5.40 -16.94
N VAL A 87 4.97 -6.54 -16.88
CA VAL A 87 5.57 -7.83 -16.55
C VAL A 87 6.54 -8.22 -17.67
N ASP A 88 7.77 -8.58 -17.32
CA ASP A 88 8.76 -9.03 -18.29
C ASP A 88 8.46 -10.49 -18.67
N LEU A 89 7.67 -10.68 -19.73
CA LEU A 89 7.29 -12.01 -20.20
C LEU A 89 8.47 -12.78 -20.81
N SER A 90 9.63 -12.15 -21.03
CA SER A 90 10.81 -12.83 -21.59
C SER A 90 11.42 -13.87 -20.64
N MET A 91 11.08 -13.82 -19.34
CA MET A 91 11.53 -14.79 -18.34
C MET A 91 10.59 -15.99 -18.17
N LEU A 92 9.46 -16.03 -18.88
CA LEU A 92 8.55 -17.17 -18.85
C LEU A 92 9.17 -18.41 -19.50
N ASP A 93 8.79 -19.59 -19.02
CA ASP A 93 9.27 -20.87 -19.53
C ASP A 93 8.94 -21.03 -21.02
N GLU A 94 9.86 -21.62 -21.79
CA GLU A 94 9.69 -21.75 -23.24
C GLU A 94 8.43 -22.51 -23.66
N SER A 95 7.91 -23.37 -22.79
CA SER A 95 6.66 -24.11 -22.98
C SER A 95 5.40 -23.24 -22.94
N LEU A 96 5.49 -22.00 -22.41
CA LEU A 96 4.40 -21.02 -22.34
C LEU A 96 4.33 -20.12 -23.60
N HIS A 97 5.26 -20.27 -24.55
CA HIS A 97 5.28 -19.50 -25.81
C HIS A 97 4.14 -19.83 -26.79
N ALA A 98 3.27 -20.79 -26.47
CA ALA A 98 2.21 -21.26 -27.37
C ALA A 98 0.95 -20.40 -27.31
N VAL A 99 1.07 -19.07 -27.22
CA VAL A 99 -0.07 -18.15 -27.25
C VAL A 99 -0.36 -17.75 -28.70
N SER A 100 -1.61 -17.95 -29.13
CA SER A 100 -2.06 -17.65 -30.49
C SER A 100 -3.15 -16.60 -30.49
N CYS A 101 -3.20 -15.77 -31.53
CA CYS A 101 -4.27 -14.80 -31.73
C CYS A 101 -5.63 -15.50 -31.83
N PRO A 102 -6.66 -15.08 -31.08
CA PRO A 102 -7.97 -15.75 -31.08
C PRO A 102 -8.70 -15.64 -32.42
N GLU A 103 -8.43 -14.59 -33.21
CA GLU A 103 -9.13 -14.35 -34.48
C GLU A 103 -8.44 -15.01 -35.68
N CYS A 104 -7.11 -14.93 -35.79
CA CYS A 104 -6.38 -15.45 -36.96
C CYS A 104 -5.56 -16.72 -36.68
N GLY A 105 -5.38 -17.10 -35.41
CA GLY A 105 -4.60 -18.27 -35.02
C GLY A 105 -3.08 -18.12 -35.13
N GLU A 106 -2.56 -16.95 -35.51
CA GLU A 106 -1.11 -16.70 -35.60
C GLU A 106 -0.47 -16.69 -34.22
N GLY A 107 0.73 -17.24 -34.09
CA GLY A 107 1.51 -17.18 -32.85
C GLY A 107 1.90 -15.74 -32.48
N LEU A 108 1.63 -15.35 -31.23
CA LEU A 108 1.99 -14.03 -30.70
C LEU A 108 3.33 -14.10 -29.97
N ALA A 109 4.14 -13.05 -30.08
CA ALA A 109 5.35 -12.92 -29.27
C ALA A 109 4.96 -12.66 -27.80
N LEU A 110 5.70 -13.28 -26.86
CA LEU A 110 5.53 -13.02 -25.42
C LEU A 110 6.15 -11.66 -25.05
N ASP A 111 5.44 -10.60 -25.42
CA ASP A 111 5.83 -9.23 -25.14
C ASP A 111 4.58 -8.46 -24.70
N ALA A 112 4.58 -7.98 -23.45
CA ALA A 112 3.48 -7.23 -22.88
C ALA A 112 3.23 -5.88 -23.58
N THR A 113 4.16 -5.40 -24.41
CA THR A 113 3.98 -4.19 -25.22
C THR A 113 3.17 -4.42 -26.50
N VAL A 114 2.87 -5.67 -26.85
CA VAL A 114 2.05 -6.02 -28.01
C VAL A 114 0.57 -5.86 -27.66
N GLU A 115 -0.03 -4.76 -28.12
CA GLU A 115 -1.46 -4.46 -27.92
C GLU A 115 -2.35 -4.93 -29.08
N ALA A 116 -1.76 -5.36 -30.21
CA ALA A 116 -2.49 -5.80 -31.39
C ALA A 116 -1.75 -6.91 -32.16
N CYS A 117 -2.49 -7.84 -32.74
CA CYS A 117 -1.93 -8.91 -33.56
C CYS A 117 -1.25 -8.33 -34.82
N PRO A 118 0.01 -8.68 -35.11
CA PRO A 118 0.74 -8.10 -36.25
C PRO A 118 0.21 -8.54 -37.62
N VAL A 119 -0.61 -9.59 -37.67
CA VAL A 119 -1.16 -10.14 -38.93
C VAL A 119 -2.57 -9.62 -39.21
N CYS A 120 -3.50 -9.75 -38.27
CA CYS A 120 -4.89 -9.33 -38.49
C CYS A 120 -5.23 -7.94 -37.93
N GLY A 121 -4.39 -7.37 -37.06
CA GLY A 121 -4.63 -6.08 -36.42
C GLY A 121 -5.64 -6.08 -35.27
N GLU A 122 -6.13 -7.26 -34.86
CA GLU A 122 -7.05 -7.38 -33.72
C GLU A 122 -6.36 -6.97 -32.42
N SER A 123 -7.08 -6.26 -31.55
CA SER A 123 -6.60 -5.90 -30.21
C SER A 123 -6.37 -7.17 -29.39
N VAL A 124 -5.19 -7.32 -28.81
CA VAL A 124 -4.84 -8.47 -27.96
C VAL A 124 -4.15 -7.99 -26.69
N ASP A 125 -4.48 -8.61 -25.56
CA ASP A 125 -3.71 -8.52 -24.32
C ASP A 125 -2.96 -9.86 -24.16
N VAL A 126 -1.66 -9.84 -24.46
CA VAL A 126 -0.83 -11.05 -24.40
C VAL A 126 -0.79 -11.63 -22.99
N VAL A 127 -0.79 -10.78 -21.95
CA VAL A 127 -0.76 -11.24 -20.56
C VAL A 127 -2.06 -11.95 -20.21
N GLU A 128 -3.21 -11.38 -20.59
CA GLU A 128 -4.51 -12.01 -20.41
C GLU A 128 -4.59 -13.36 -21.15
N LEU A 129 -4.09 -13.42 -22.39
CA LEU A 129 -4.08 -14.65 -23.17
C LEU A 129 -3.18 -15.74 -22.55
N VAL A 130 -2.02 -15.38 -22.00
CA VAL A 130 -1.15 -16.31 -21.24
C VAL A 130 -1.91 -16.86 -20.03
N VAL A 131 -2.53 -15.98 -19.24
CA VAL A 131 -3.30 -16.36 -18.04
C VAL A 131 -4.50 -17.24 -18.41
N GLN A 132 -5.17 -16.95 -19.52
CA GLN A 132 -6.31 -17.74 -19.99
C GLN A 132 -5.88 -19.14 -20.46
N ALA A 133 -4.74 -19.26 -21.12
CA ALA A 133 -4.24 -20.53 -21.65
C ALA A 133 -3.58 -21.41 -20.57
N HIS A 134 -2.86 -20.80 -19.64
CA HIS A 134 -1.98 -21.50 -18.70
C HIS A 134 -2.31 -21.29 -17.22
N GLY A 135 -3.32 -20.46 -16.91
CA GLY A 135 -3.67 -20.08 -15.55
C GLY A 135 -2.81 -18.93 -14.99
N PRO A 136 -3.24 -18.28 -13.90
CA PRO A 136 -2.47 -17.20 -13.26
C PRO A 136 -1.12 -17.67 -12.69
N GLU A 137 -0.99 -18.96 -12.36
CA GLU A 137 0.26 -19.59 -11.91
C GLU A 137 1.39 -19.51 -12.94
N ALA A 138 1.07 -19.28 -14.22
CA ALA A 138 2.06 -19.05 -15.26
C ALA A 138 2.88 -17.77 -14.99
N LEU A 139 2.30 -16.80 -14.28
CA LEU A 139 2.97 -15.54 -13.93
C LEU A 139 3.72 -15.63 -12.58
N ASP A 140 3.50 -16.67 -11.75
CA ASP A 140 4.02 -16.75 -10.37
C ASP A 140 5.57 -16.73 -10.30
N GLY A 141 6.25 -17.17 -11.36
CA GLY A 141 7.72 -17.09 -11.46
C GLY A 141 8.26 -15.66 -11.34
N GLU A 142 7.52 -14.69 -11.87
CA GLU A 142 7.84 -13.25 -11.86
C GLU A 142 7.40 -12.58 -10.55
N VAL A 143 6.16 -12.84 -10.11
CA VAL A 143 5.58 -12.16 -8.92
C VAL A 143 6.33 -12.53 -7.63
N ALA A 144 6.88 -13.75 -7.56
CA ALA A 144 7.70 -14.17 -6.44
C ALA A 144 9.02 -13.37 -6.32
N SER A 145 9.52 -12.75 -7.39
CA SER A 145 10.77 -11.97 -7.35
C SER A 145 10.54 -10.55 -6.80
N VAL A 146 9.42 -9.91 -7.15
CA VAL A 146 9.08 -8.55 -6.72
C VAL A 146 8.46 -8.55 -5.31
N ALA A 147 7.65 -9.57 -4.98
CA ALA A 147 7.19 -9.81 -3.62
C ALA A 147 8.31 -10.26 -2.65
N ARG A 148 9.50 -10.56 -3.18
CA ARG A 148 10.74 -10.83 -2.43
C ARG A 148 11.65 -9.61 -2.31
N ALA A 149 11.15 -8.38 -2.42
CA ALA A 149 11.73 -7.35 -1.57
C ALA A 149 11.57 -7.85 -0.12
N PRO A 150 12.65 -8.19 0.60
CA PRO A 150 12.49 -8.61 1.96
C PRO A 150 12.02 -7.36 2.69
N HIS A 151 10.72 -7.25 2.94
CA HIS A 151 10.23 -6.70 4.19
C HIS A 151 10.71 -7.64 5.30
N ARG A 152 12.03 -7.67 5.48
CA ARG A 152 12.71 -7.93 6.74
C ARG A 152 12.41 -6.72 7.61
N GLU A 153 11.13 -6.47 7.88
CA GLU A 153 10.81 -6.24 9.27
C GLU A 153 11.31 -7.52 9.94
N THR A 154 12.50 -7.46 10.50
CA THR A 154 12.95 -8.40 11.51
C THR A 154 11.88 -8.36 12.58
N ARG A 155 10.81 -9.16 12.41
CA ARG A 155 9.93 -9.56 13.48
C ARG A 155 10.86 -10.26 14.43
N GLU A 156 11.37 -9.49 15.39
CA GLU A 156 12.22 -9.99 16.45
C GLU A 156 11.48 -11.18 17.05
N GLU A 157 12.00 -12.37 16.78
CA GLU A 157 11.46 -13.60 17.31
C GLU A 157 11.36 -13.43 18.83
N MET A 158 10.12 -13.30 19.31
CA MET A 158 9.83 -13.14 20.73
C MET A 158 9.35 -14.48 21.26
N ALA A 159 10.27 -15.22 21.86
CA ALA A 159 9.94 -16.46 22.55
C ALA A 159 9.61 -16.19 24.03
N CYS A 160 8.67 -16.95 24.59
CA CYS A 160 8.39 -16.94 26.03
C CYS A 160 9.64 -17.29 26.83
N GLY A 161 9.97 -16.50 27.85
CA GLY A 161 11.14 -16.76 28.70
C GLY A 161 11.06 -18.06 29.52
N GLU A 162 9.85 -18.59 29.73
CA GLU A 162 9.62 -19.81 30.54
C GLU A 162 9.63 -21.10 29.70
N CYS A 163 8.94 -21.10 28.56
CA CYS A 163 8.76 -22.32 27.76
C CYS A 163 9.22 -22.22 26.31
N GLY A 164 9.75 -21.07 25.88
CA GLY A 164 10.26 -20.86 24.52
C GLY A 164 9.21 -20.76 23.42
N SER A 165 7.90 -20.83 23.73
CA SER A 165 6.85 -20.72 22.71
C SER A 165 6.89 -19.36 22.00
N ASP A 166 6.65 -19.36 20.68
CA ASP A 166 6.60 -18.13 19.89
C ASP A 166 5.43 -17.23 20.32
N LEU A 167 5.75 -15.99 20.64
CA LEU A 167 4.80 -14.94 21.01
C LEU A 167 4.68 -13.89 19.91
N SER A 168 5.39 -14.00 18.78
CA SER A 168 5.49 -12.95 17.76
C SER A 168 4.12 -12.50 17.23
N GLY A 169 3.17 -13.43 17.06
CA GLY A 169 1.79 -13.15 16.64
C GLY A 169 0.80 -12.75 17.74
N LEU A 170 1.20 -12.69 19.01
CA LEU A 170 0.32 -12.39 20.15
C LEU A 170 0.27 -10.88 20.48
N PRO A 171 -0.73 -10.39 21.26
CA PRO A 171 -0.78 -8.99 21.71
C PRO A 171 0.45 -8.58 22.54
N VAL A 172 0.61 -7.27 22.80
CA VAL A 172 1.76 -6.72 23.57
C VAL A 172 1.87 -7.32 24.98
N ARG A 173 0.72 -7.59 25.62
CA ARG A 173 0.63 -8.21 26.95
C ARG A 173 -0.38 -9.34 26.91
N GLY A 174 -0.10 -10.42 27.63
CA GLY A 174 -1.02 -11.57 27.67
C GLY A 174 -0.48 -12.75 28.46
N ARG A 175 -1.08 -13.91 28.23
CA ARG A 175 -0.61 -15.20 28.75
C ARG A 175 -0.02 -16.03 27.62
N CYS A 176 1.11 -16.68 27.88
CA CYS A 176 1.73 -17.58 26.93
C CYS A 176 0.81 -18.81 26.70
N PRO A 177 0.55 -19.22 25.46
CA PRO A 177 -0.29 -20.39 25.17
C PRO A 177 0.38 -21.71 25.57
N GLY A 178 1.71 -21.77 25.64
CA GLY A 178 2.45 -22.98 26.01
C GLY A 178 2.46 -23.25 27.52
N CYS A 179 2.70 -22.23 28.35
CA CYS A 179 2.87 -22.40 29.80
C CYS A 179 1.90 -21.59 30.67
N GLY A 180 1.07 -20.73 30.09
CA GLY A 180 0.14 -19.85 30.83
C GLY A 180 0.78 -18.67 31.56
N ALA A 181 2.13 -18.54 31.52
CA ALA A 181 2.86 -17.45 32.14
C ALA A 181 2.46 -16.10 31.54
N LEU A 182 2.38 -15.07 32.38
CA LEU A 182 2.14 -13.71 31.92
C LEU A 182 3.39 -13.19 31.20
N PHE A 183 3.18 -12.45 30.12
CA PHE A 183 4.25 -11.79 29.39
C PHE A 183 3.88 -10.34 29.08
N ASP A 184 4.91 -9.51 29.00
CA ASP A 184 4.88 -8.17 28.42
C ASP A 184 6.05 -8.05 27.43
N LYS A 185 5.72 -7.96 26.14
CA LYS A 185 6.68 -7.86 25.04
C LYS A 185 7.62 -6.66 25.20
N GLN A 186 7.14 -5.53 25.73
CA GLN A 186 7.97 -4.36 25.95
C GLN A 186 8.99 -4.59 27.08
N GLU A 187 8.57 -5.27 28.16
CA GLU A 187 9.47 -5.62 29.26
C GLU A 187 10.53 -6.63 28.82
N MET A 188 10.12 -7.65 28.05
CA MET A 188 11.02 -8.65 27.50
C MET A 188 12.09 -8.02 26.58
N ARG A 189 11.70 -7.09 25.70
CA ARG A 189 12.64 -6.31 24.88
C ARG A 189 13.63 -5.50 25.74
N ARG A 190 13.15 -4.84 26.80
CA ARG A 190 14.02 -4.08 27.72
C ARG A 190 15.04 -4.95 28.45
N ARG A 191 14.67 -6.18 28.82
CA ARG A 191 15.59 -7.14 29.47
C ARG A 191 16.67 -7.65 28.52
N ARG A 192 16.37 -7.80 27.23
CA ARG A 192 17.31 -8.29 26.22
C ARG A 192 18.39 -7.27 25.83
N ASN A 193 18.09 -5.97 25.98
CA ASN A 193 19.02 -4.87 25.67
C ASN A 193 19.90 -4.43 26.86
N ARG A 194 19.93 -5.19 27.96
CA ARG A 194 20.80 -4.97 29.12
C ARG A 194 21.94 -5.98 29.11
#